data_AF-A0A9Q9GAQ8-F1
#
_entry.id   AF-A0A9Q9GAQ8-F1
#
_cell.length_a   1.000
_cell.length_b   1.000
_cell.length_c   1.000
_cell.angle_alpha   90.00
_cell.angle_beta   90.00
_cell.angle_gamma   90.00
#
_symmetry.space_group_name_H-M   'P 1'
#
loop_
_entity.id
_entity.type
_entity.pdbx_description
1 polymer ?
#
loop_
_entity_poly.entity_id
_entity_poly.type
_entity_poly.pdbx_seq_one_letter_code
_entity_poly.pdbx_strand_id
1 'polypeptide(L)'
;MNQHQVNPNHGQATGLEFTTESFELNQEEREAIEHKKHHYENARSASIETLKIVQKSRGWVPDGAIKAIAQVLGISDNDVEEVATFYSQIFRQPVGRHIIRYCDSVVCYITGYQAIQATLEQYLNIKPGQTTLDRRFTLLPTCCLGNCDKGPTMMVDEDTHVHLTPGGIGPLLEQYR
;
A
#
# COMPACT_ATOMS: atom_id res chain seq x y z
N MET A 1 -37.22 -46.64 26.03
CA MET A 1 -36.86 -46.25 24.66
C MET A 1 -35.38 -45.86 24.62
N ASN A 2 -34.62 -46.67 23.88
CA ASN A 2 -33.28 -46.49 23.28
C ASN A 2 -32.15 -45.77 24.04
N GLN A 3 -31.26 -46.60 24.58
CA GLN A 3 -29.81 -46.46 24.36
C GLN A 3 -29.48 -46.76 22.88
N HIS A 4 -28.49 -46.07 22.30
CA HIS A 4 -27.65 -46.37 21.12
C HIS A 4 -27.16 -44.99 20.61
N GLN A 5 -25.90 -44.69 20.29
CA GLN A 5 -24.64 -45.40 20.23
C GLN A 5 -23.54 -44.33 20.14
N VAL A 6 -22.37 -44.63 20.69
CA VAL A 6 -21.12 -43.92 20.45
C VAL A 6 -20.76 -43.99 18.96
N ASN A 7 -20.21 -42.93 18.37
CA ASN A 7 -19.20 -43.10 17.34
C ASN A 7 -18.06 -42.07 17.48
N PRO A 8 -16.80 -42.52 17.67
CA PRO A 8 -15.61 -41.69 17.76
C PRO A 8 -14.91 -41.52 16.39
N ASN A 9 -14.07 -40.50 16.28
CA ASN A 9 -13.08 -40.25 15.22
C ASN A 9 -13.60 -40.02 13.79
N HIS A 10 -13.34 -38.83 13.25
CA HIS A 10 -12.45 -38.67 12.09
C HIS A 10 -12.25 -37.19 11.77
N GLY A 11 -10.99 -36.75 11.65
CA GLY A 11 -10.66 -35.43 11.10
C GLY A 11 -9.42 -34.79 11.71
N GLN A 12 -8.30 -35.51 11.70
CA GLN A 12 -6.99 -34.86 11.68
C GLN A 12 -6.81 -34.04 10.40
N ALA A 13 -5.84 -33.12 10.47
CA ALA A 13 -5.32 -32.25 9.40
C ALA A 13 -6.20 -31.04 9.10
N THR A 14 -5.69 -29.81 9.11
CA THR A 14 -4.41 -29.39 8.53
C THR A 14 -3.76 -28.31 9.37
N GLY A 15 -2.52 -28.56 9.81
CA GLY A 15 -1.61 -27.46 10.11
C GLY A 15 -1.43 -26.64 8.85
N LEU A 16 -1.69 -25.32 8.93
CA LEU A 16 -1.15 -24.42 7.93
C LEU A 16 0.37 -24.46 8.08
N GLU A 17 1.01 -25.25 7.24
CA GLU A 17 2.41 -25.03 6.89
C GLU A 17 2.48 -23.64 6.27
N PHE A 18 2.81 -22.64 7.09
CA PHE A 18 3.33 -21.37 6.60
C PHE A 18 4.67 -21.68 5.94
N THR A 19 4.64 -22.04 4.65
CA THR A 19 5.85 -22.08 3.84
C THR A 19 6.43 -20.68 3.88
N THR A 20 7.46 -20.55 4.71
CA THR A 20 8.24 -19.32 4.81
C THR A 20 9.00 -19.23 3.51
N GLU A 21 8.40 -18.58 2.51
CA GLU A 21 9.19 -18.06 1.40
C GLU A 21 10.30 -17.25 2.05
N SER A 22 11.54 -17.71 1.88
CA SER A 22 12.73 -17.10 2.43
C SER A 22 12.93 -15.75 1.75
N PHE A 23 12.28 -14.72 2.28
CA PHE A 23 12.48 -13.36 1.84
C PHE A 23 13.80 -12.87 2.39
N GLU A 24 14.67 -12.42 1.49
CA GLU A 24 15.94 -11.81 1.83
C GLU A 24 15.99 -10.36 1.35
N LEU A 25 16.40 -9.47 2.25
CA LEU A 25 16.77 -8.10 1.89
C LEU A 25 18.05 -8.16 1.06
N ASN A 26 18.06 -7.43 -0.06
CA ASN A 26 19.26 -7.29 -0.86
C ASN A 26 20.29 -6.40 -0.13
N GLN A 27 21.53 -6.37 -0.63
CA GLN A 27 22.62 -5.65 0.04
C GLN A 27 22.33 -4.14 0.18
N GLU A 28 21.78 -3.51 -0.86
CA GLU A 28 21.44 -2.08 -0.88
C GLU A 28 20.36 -1.74 0.17
N GLU A 29 19.31 -2.57 0.25
CA GLU A 29 18.24 -2.46 1.25
C GLU A 29 18.82 -2.57 2.67
N ARG A 30 19.68 -3.56 2.93
CA ARG A 30 20.30 -3.76 4.25
C ARG A 30 21.16 -2.57 4.66
N GLU A 31 22.02 -2.09 3.77
CA GLU A 31 22.90 -0.94 4.04
C GLU A 31 22.09 0.34 4.30
N ALA A 32 21.05 0.59 3.50
CA ALA A 32 20.18 1.74 3.68
C ALA A 32 19.43 1.69 5.02
N ILE A 33 18.97 0.50 5.43
CA ILE A 33 18.30 0.30 6.72
C ILE A 33 19.25 0.52 7.89
N GLU A 34 20.45 -0.07 7.85
CA GLU A 34 21.43 0.10 8.93
C GLU A 34 21.86 1.56 9.07
N HIS A 35 22.07 2.25 7.94
CA HIS A 35 22.35 3.69 7.94
C HIS A 35 21.20 4.50 8.56
N LYS A 36 19.93 4.18 8.24
CA LYS A 36 18.78 4.88 8.80
C LYS A 36 18.52 4.57 10.27
N LYS A 37 18.80 3.35 10.72
CA LYS A 37 18.67 2.94 12.12
C LYS A 37 19.43 3.87 13.07
N HIS A 38 20.63 4.34 12.68
CA HIS A 38 21.42 5.28 13.48
C HIS A 38 20.83 6.68 13.63
N HIS A 39 19.82 7.05 12.82
CA HIS A 39 19.16 8.35 12.91
C HIS A 39 18.03 8.38 13.96
N TYR A 40 17.72 7.23 14.58
CA TYR A 40 16.63 7.10 15.54
C TYR A 40 17.16 6.55 16.88
N GLU A 41 16.67 7.12 17.98
CA GLU A 41 16.97 6.63 19.33
C GLU A 41 16.27 5.29 19.62
N ASN A 42 15.08 5.10 19.05
CA ASN A 42 14.28 3.88 19.20
C ASN A 42 14.18 3.13 17.87
N ALA A 43 14.53 1.84 17.88
CA ALA A 43 14.44 0.97 16.72
C ALA A 43 13.01 0.84 16.15
N ARG A 44 11.97 0.87 17.00
CA ARG A 44 10.57 0.86 16.56
C ARG A 44 10.21 2.12 15.76
N SER A 45 10.84 3.26 16.06
CA SER A 45 10.65 4.49 15.29
C SER A 45 11.29 4.41 13.89
N ALA A 46 12.33 3.58 13.73
CA ALA A 46 12.96 3.34 12.43
C ALA A 46 12.14 2.41 11.51
N SER A 47 11.13 1.70 12.04
CA SER A 47 10.31 0.76 11.27
C SER A 47 9.65 1.41 10.05
N ILE A 48 9.10 2.61 10.19
CA ILE A 48 8.41 3.28 9.07
C ILE A 48 9.37 3.62 7.92
N GLU A 49 10.56 4.15 8.22
CA GLU A 49 11.55 4.47 7.19
C GLU A 49 12.11 3.21 6.55
N THR A 50 12.28 2.15 7.33
CA THR A 50 12.73 0.86 6.84
C THR A 50 11.72 0.23 5.87
N LEU A 51 10.43 0.29 6.20
CA LEU A 51 9.35 -0.15 5.32
C LEU A 51 9.32 0.66 4.01
N LYS A 52 9.53 1.99 4.10
CA LYS A 52 9.63 2.85 2.90
C LYS A 52 10.82 2.48 2.02
N ILE A 53 11.97 2.09 2.58
CA ILE A 53 13.14 1.65 1.81
C ILE A 53 12.80 0.40 0.99
N VAL A 54 12.21 -0.62 1.62
CA VAL A 54 11.80 -1.85 0.93
C VAL A 54 10.75 -1.54 -0.14
N GLN A 55 9.75 -0.72 0.19
CA GLN A 55 8.73 -0.30 -0.76
C GLN A 55 9.31 0.48 -1.95
N LYS A 56 10.30 1.34 -1.74
CA LYS A 56 10.95 2.09 -2.83
C LYS A 56 11.69 1.16 -3.79
N SER A 57 12.32 0.12 -3.27
CA SER A 57 13.04 -0.90 -4.05
C SER A 57 12.09 -1.82 -4.82
N ARG A 58 10.99 -2.26 -4.18
CA ARG A 58 10.14 -3.35 -4.68
C ARG A 58 8.74 -2.92 -5.13
N GLY A 59 8.38 -1.65 -4.97
CA GLY A 59 7.06 -1.08 -5.21
C GLY A 59 6.06 -1.29 -4.06
N TRP A 60 6.23 -2.33 -3.25
CA TRP A 60 5.37 -2.69 -2.12
C TRP A 60 6.17 -3.47 -1.06
N VAL A 61 5.58 -3.75 0.09
CA VAL A 61 6.19 -4.52 1.18
C VAL A 61 5.58 -5.92 1.23
N PRO A 62 6.33 -6.98 0.88
CA PRO A 62 5.90 -8.37 1.06
C PRO A 62 5.92 -8.82 2.52
N ASP A 63 5.13 -9.83 2.87
CA ASP A 63 5.06 -10.35 4.25
C ASP A 63 6.40 -10.86 4.78
N GLY A 64 7.20 -11.50 3.92
CA GLY A 64 8.54 -11.92 4.31
C GLY A 64 9.48 -10.77 4.66
N ALA A 65 9.23 -9.55 4.15
CA ALA A 65 10.02 -8.37 4.48
C ALA A 65 9.90 -7.97 5.94
N ILE A 66 8.74 -8.20 6.55
CA ILE A 66 8.47 -7.85 7.95
C ILE A 66 9.47 -8.55 8.88
N LYS A 67 9.64 -9.86 8.69
CA LYS A 67 10.60 -10.67 9.46
C LYS A 67 12.03 -10.23 9.23
N ALA A 68 12.41 -9.98 7.98
CA ALA A 68 13.77 -9.56 7.65
C ALA A 68 14.10 -8.17 8.23
N ILE A 69 13.14 -7.25 8.20
CA ILE A 69 13.26 -5.91 8.80
C ILE A 69 13.38 -6.01 10.32
N ALA A 70 12.51 -6.81 10.96
CA ALA A 70 12.50 -7.00 12.41
C ALA A 70 13.85 -7.52 12.92
N GLN A 71 14.46 -8.46 12.19
CA GLN A 71 15.80 -8.98 12.49
C GLN A 71 16.89 -7.91 12.42
N VAL A 72 16.89 -7.04 11.41
CA VAL A 72 17.90 -5.96 11.27
C VAL A 72 17.73 -4.89 12.34
N LEU A 73 16.48 -4.54 12.68
CA LEU A 73 16.17 -3.55 13.70
C LEU A 73 16.31 -4.09 15.12
N GLY A 74 16.26 -5.41 15.31
CA GLY A 74 16.34 -6.05 16.63
C GLY A 74 15.04 -5.89 17.45
N ILE A 75 13.89 -5.85 16.80
CA ILE A 75 12.56 -5.70 17.41
C ILE A 75 11.64 -6.89 17.04
N SER A 76 10.42 -6.93 17.60
CA SER A 76 9.48 -8.01 17.28
C SER A 76 8.87 -7.86 15.89
N ASP A 77 8.53 -8.98 15.24
CA ASP A 77 7.80 -8.96 13.96
C ASP A 77 6.48 -8.18 14.06
N ASN A 78 5.80 -8.28 15.21
CA ASN A 78 4.55 -7.58 15.47
C ASN A 78 4.72 -6.06 15.48
N ASP A 79 5.82 -5.54 16.05
CA ASP A 79 6.09 -4.10 16.04
C ASP A 79 6.22 -3.55 14.61
N VAL A 80 6.79 -4.34 13.71
CA VAL A 80 6.92 -3.97 12.29
C VAL A 80 5.58 -4.11 11.57
N GLU A 81 4.84 -5.21 11.82
CA GLU A 81 3.54 -5.46 11.19
C GLU A 81 2.49 -4.40 11.59
N GLU A 82 2.47 -3.96 12.85
CA GLU A 82 1.60 -2.88 13.32
C GLU A 82 1.84 -1.60 12.51
N VAL A 83 3.10 -1.21 12.31
CA VAL A 83 3.44 -0.02 11.53
C VAL A 83 3.08 -0.22 10.05
N ALA A 84 3.35 -1.41 9.50
CA ALA A 84 3.11 -1.73 8.10
C ALA A 84 1.61 -1.74 7.74
N THR A 85 0.73 -2.01 8.70
CA THR A 85 -0.73 -2.04 8.51
C THR A 85 -1.43 -0.75 8.94
N PHE A 86 -0.82 0.04 9.83
CA PHE A 86 -1.40 1.30 10.31
C PHE A 86 -1.34 2.44 9.28
N TYR A 87 -0.24 2.56 8.53
CA TYR A 87 -0.05 3.65 7.58
C TYR A 87 -0.52 3.28 6.18
N SER A 88 -1.52 4.01 5.66
CA SER A 88 -2.09 3.79 4.31
C SER A 88 -1.12 4.03 3.15
N GLN A 89 0.04 4.65 3.40
CA GLN A 89 1.10 4.84 2.41
C GLN A 89 2.05 3.65 2.31
N ILE A 90 1.93 2.66 3.20
CA ILE A 90 2.66 1.40 3.11
C ILE A 90 1.78 0.38 2.39
N PHE A 91 2.22 -0.03 1.21
CA PHE A 91 1.48 -0.96 0.35
C PHE A 91 1.83 -2.40 0.72
N ARG A 92 0.83 -3.14 1.21
CA ARG A 92 0.95 -4.57 1.54
C ARG A 92 0.51 -5.49 0.40
N GLN A 93 0.30 -4.93 -0.79
CA GLN A 93 -0.02 -5.66 -2.01
C GLN A 93 0.72 -5.04 -3.21
N PRO A 94 0.97 -5.80 -4.29
CA PRO A 94 1.58 -5.26 -5.50
C PRO A 94 0.79 -4.09 -6.09
N VAL A 95 1.49 -2.97 -6.31
CA VAL A 95 0.96 -1.76 -6.95
C VAL A 95 1.63 -1.51 -8.31
N GLY A 96 1.05 -0.61 -9.09
CA GLY A 96 1.62 -0.16 -10.36
C GLY A 96 2.83 0.75 -10.17
N ARG A 97 3.48 1.12 -11.27
CA ARG A 97 4.63 2.03 -11.27
C ARG A 97 4.30 3.42 -10.72
N HIS A 98 3.06 3.87 -10.93
CA HIS A 98 2.56 5.17 -10.50
C HIS A 98 1.30 5.01 -9.65
N ILE A 99 1.20 5.75 -8.55
CA ILE A 99 0.05 5.74 -7.66
C ILE A 99 -0.76 7.01 -7.87
N ILE A 100 -2.00 6.84 -8.32
CA ILE A 100 -2.97 7.94 -8.45
C ILE A 100 -3.79 7.98 -7.16
N ARG A 101 -3.74 9.10 -6.46
CA ARG A 101 -4.55 9.38 -5.26
C ARG A 101 -5.48 10.55 -5.53
N TYR A 102 -6.79 10.31 -5.65
CA TYR A 102 -7.77 11.39 -5.79
C TYR A 102 -8.39 11.73 -4.45
N CYS A 103 -8.57 13.03 -4.19
CA CYS A 103 -9.14 13.54 -2.95
C CYS A 103 -10.65 13.33 -2.92
N ASP A 104 -11.17 12.59 -1.93
CA ASP A 104 -12.60 12.31 -1.73
C ASP A 104 -13.23 13.00 -0.50
N SER A 105 -12.46 13.88 0.18
CA SER A 105 -12.95 14.74 1.26
C SER A 105 -14.09 15.65 0.82
N VAL A 106 -14.83 16.15 1.81
CA VAL A 106 -16.03 16.98 1.68
C VAL A 106 -15.87 18.16 0.72
N VAL A 107 -14.72 18.84 0.71
CA VAL A 107 -14.52 20.00 -0.18
C VAL A 107 -14.39 19.52 -1.63
N CYS A 108 -13.60 18.48 -1.87
CA CYS A 108 -13.47 17.90 -3.20
C CYS A 108 -14.80 17.29 -3.67
N TYR A 109 -15.62 16.78 -2.75
CA TYR A 109 -16.97 16.29 -3.04
C TYR A 109 -17.86 17.40 -3.58
N ILE A 110 -17.89 18.55 -2.90
CA ILE A 110 -18.67 19.73 -3.31
C ILE A 110 -18.16 20.29 -4.64
N THR A 111 -16.85 20.27 -4.88
CA THR A 111 -16.27 20.71 -6.17
C THR A 111 -16.37 19.67 -7.29
N GLY A 112 -16.96 18.50 -7.02
CA GLY A 112 -17.30 17.51 -8.05
C GLY A 112 -16.22 16.47 -8.38
N TYR A 113 -15.43 15.99 -7.41
CA TYR A 113 -14.43 14.93 -7.67
C TYR A 113 -15.05 13.67 -8.30
N GLN A 114 -16.33 13.40 -8.10
CA GLN A 114 -17.02 12.21 -8.64
C GLN A 114 -16.92 12.13 -10.17
N ALA A 115 -16.94 13.28 -10.86
CA ALA A 115 -16.73 13.32 -12.30
C ALA A 115 -15.29 12.96 -12.68
N ILE A 116 -14.32 13.37 -11.85
CA ILE A 116 -12.90 13.00 -12.01
C ILE A 116 -12.71 11.51 -11.78
N GLN A 117 -13.26 10.97 -10.70
CA GLN A 117 -13.23 9.54 -10.40
C GLN A 117 -13.81 8.72 -11.56
N ALA A 118 -15.02 9.05 -12.03
CA ALA A 118 -15.65 8.35 -13.14
C ALA A 118 -14.80 8.38 -14.41
N THR A 119 -14.17 9.53 -14.69
CA THR A 119 -13.27 9.68 -15.84
C THR A 119 -12.01 8.83 -15.70
N LEU A 120 -11.41 8.78 -14.50
CA LEU A 120 -10.25 7.93 -14.21
C LEU A 120 -10.59 6.46 -14.38
N GLU A 121 -11.72 6.01 -13.84
CA GLU A 121 -12.19 4.62 -13.96
C GLU A 121 -12.43 4.24 -15.43
N GLN A 122 -13.04 5.13 -16.22
CA GLN A 122 -13.28 4.91 -17.65
C GLN A 122 -11.99 4.88 -18.46
N TYR A 123 -11.09 5.83 -18.22
CA TYR A 123 -9.84 5.94 -18.97
C TYR A 123 -8.87 4.80 -18.66
N LEU A 124 -8.77 4.40 -17.40
CA LEU A 124 -7.85 3.34 -16.94
C LEU A 124 -8.49 1.94 -16.98
N ASN A 125 -9.81 1.86 -17.13
CA ASN A 125 -10.59 0.62 -17.09
C ASN A 125 -10.38 -0.19 -15.79
N ILE A 126 -10.34 0.49 -14.65
CA ILE A 126 -10.17 -0.09 -13.31
C ILE A 126 -11.06 0.61 -12.28
N LYS A 127 -11.22 0.02 -11.10
CA LYS A 127 -11.91 0.61 -9.94
C LYS A 127 -10.93 1.12 -8.87
N PRO A 128 -11.37 1.98 -7.94
CA PRO A 128 -10.55 2.36 -6.79
C PRO A 128 -10.10 1.10 -6.02
N GLY A 129 -8.83 1.07 -5.63
CA GLY A 129 -8.15 -0.09 -5.04
C GLY A 129 -7.49 -1.04 -6.05
N GLN A 130 -7.67 -0.83 -7.36
CA GLN A 130 -7.13 -1.73 -8.39
C GLN A 130 -5.93 -1.11 -9.11
N THR A 131 -5.20 -1.99 -9.80
CA THR A 131 -4.03 -1.67 -10.63
C THR A 131 -4.32 -2.04 -12.08
N THR A 132 -3.88 -1.21 -13.03
CA THR A 132 -4.04 -1.48 -14.46
C THR A 132 -3.29 -2.75 -14.89
N LEU A 133 -3.77 -3.40 -15.97
CA LEU A 133 -3.21 -4.66 -16.46
C LEU A 133 -1.73 -4.56 -16.86
N ASP A 134 -1.32 -3.40 -17.38
CA ASP A 134 0.06 -3.06 -17.75
C ASP A 134 0.95 -2.69 -16.54
N ARG A 135 0.40 -2.77 -15.32
CA ARG A 135 1.03 -2.37 -14.05
C ARG A 135 1.57 -0.95 -14.05
N ARG A 136 0.96 -0.05 -14.84
CA ARG A 136 1.38 1.34 -14.90
C ARG A 136 0.77 2.16 -13.77
N PHE A 137 -0.53 2.03 -13.51
CA PHE A 137 -1.24 2.85 -12.53
C PHE A 137 -1.98 2.02 -11.49
N THR A 138 -1.95 2.47 -10.23
CA THR A 138 -2.90 2.06 -9.19
C THR A 138 -3.77 3.24 -8.82
N LEU A 139 -5.09 3.05 -8.77
CA LEU A 139 -6.05 4.10 -8.44
C LEU A 139 -6.51 3.96 -7.00
N LEU A 140 -6.24 4.94 -6.15
CA LEU A 140 -6.63 4.95 -4.74
C LEU A 140 -7.43 6.22 -4.39
N PRO A 141 -8.50 6.11 -3.57
CA PRO A 141 -9.07 7.27 -2.92
C PRO A 141 -8.14 7.75 -1.80
N THR A 142 -8.18 9.04 -1.48
CA THR A 142 -7.53 9.59 -0.29
C THR A 142 -8.40 10.70 0.29
N CYS A 143 -8.49 10.80 1.61
CA CYS A 143 -9.37 11.76 2.26
C CYS A 143 -9.01 13.19 1.86
N CYS A 144 -7.87 13.72 2.33
CA CYS A 144 -7.52 15.12 2.10
C CYS A 144 -6.06 15.27 1.66
N LEU A 145 -5.84 16.03 0.59
CA LEU A 145 -4.52 16.41 0.08
C LEU A 145 -4.10 17.83 0.52
N GLY A 146 -4.85 18.48 1.41
CA GLY A 146 -4.51 19.81 1.95
C GLY A 146 -4.66 20.99 0.99
N ASN A 147 -5.27 20.78 -0.18
CA ASN A 147 -5.41 21.79 -1.25
C ASN A 147 -6.89 22.15 -1.50
N CYS A 148 -7.64 22.34 -0.40
CA CYS A 148 -9.09 22.53 -0.42
C CYS A 148 -9.54 23.78 -1.22
N ASP A 149 -8.72 24.84 -1.25
CA ASP A 149 -8.97 26.06 -2.01
C ASP A 149 -8.87 25.88 -3.54
N LYS A 150 -8.32 24.75 -4.01
CA LYS A 150 -8.06 24.45 -5.42
C LYS A 150 -8.69 23.13 -5.88
N GLY A 151 -9.74 22.68 -5.19
CA GLY A 151 -10.49 21.46 -5.50
C GLY A 151 -11.16 21.46 -6.89
N PRO A 152 -11.36 20.29 -7.52
CA PRO A 152 -10.90 18.96 -7.13
C PRO A 152 -9.40 18.75 -7.32
N THR A 153 -8.79 17.91 -6.46
CA THR A 153 -7.34 17.66 -6.46
C THR A 153 -7.00 16.16 -6.51
N MET A 154 -5.86 15.85 -7.11
CA MET A 154 -5.31 14.50 -7.24
C MET A 154 -3.80 14.58 -7.11
N MET A 155 -3.18 13.51 -6.65
CA MET A 155 -1.74 13.35 -6.59
C MET A 155 -1.34 12.12 -7.42
N VAL A 156 -0.33 12.25 -8.26
CA VAL A 156 0.31 11.12 -8.94
C VAL A 156 1.71 11.00 -8.36
N ASP A 157 1.97 9.92 -7.63
CA ASP A 157 3.16 9.75 -6.79
C ASP A 157 3.32 10.89 -5.78
N GLU A 158 4.24 11.84 -6.04
CA GLU A 158 4.49 13.04 -5.21
C GLU A 158 3.97 14.33 -5.89
N ASP A 159 3.56 14.25 -7.16
CA ASP A 159 3.11 15.40 -7.93
C ASP A 159 1.65 15.71 -7.65
N THR A 160 1.38 16.91 -7.17
CA THR A 160 0.01 17.37 -6.87
C THR A 160 -0.59 18.15 -8.03
N HIS A 161 -1.76 17.72 -8.48
CA HIS A 161 -2.56 18.33 -9.54
C HIS A 161 -3.84 18.93 -8.99
N VAL A 162 -4.14 20.15 -9.40
CA VAL A 162 -5.25 20.97 -8.86
C VAL A 162 -6.17 21.46 -9.97
N HIS A 163 -7.37 21.96 -9.62
CA HIS A 163 -8.39 22.44 -10.57
C HIS A 163 -8.68 21.41 -11.68
N LEU A 164 -8.78 20.14 -11.30
CA LEU A 164 -8.93 19.05 -12.25
C LEU A 164 -10.25 19.16 -13.00
N THR A 165 -10.19 18.84 -14.29
CA THR A 165 -11.38 18.71 -15.14
C THR A 165 -11.35 17.35 -15.84
N PRO A 166 -12.52 16.74 -16.11
CA PRO A 166 -12.59 15.46 -16.83
C PRO A 166 -11.77 15.44 -18.12
N GLY A 167 -11.86 16.50 -18.93
CA GLY A 167 -11.13 16.60 -20.20
C GLY A 167 -9.60 16.67 -20.06
N GLY A 168 -9.09 17.09 -18.91
CA GLY A 168 -7.65 17.20 -18.66
C GLY A 168 -6.98 15.90 -18.18
N ILE A 169 -7.75 14.90 -17.75
CA ILE A 169 -7.21 13.68 -17.12
C ILE A 169 -6.35 12.85 -18.07
N GLY A 170 -6.85 12.57 -19.28
CA GLY A 170 -6.09 11.78 -20.26
C GLY A 170 -4.72 12.37 -20.57
N PRO A 171 -4.64 13.64 -21.03
CA PRO A 171 -3.37 14.33 -21.30
C PRO A 171 -2.44 14.41 -20.09
N LEU A 172 -2.99 14.58 -18.88
CA LEU A 172 -2.21 14.57 -17.64
C LEU A 172 -1.56 13.20 -17.41
N LEU A 173 -2.32 12.12 -17.53
CA LEU A 173 -1.80 10.77 -17.30
C LEU A 173 -0.79 10.33 -18.36
N GLU A 174 -0.82 10.89 -19.58
CA GLU A 174 0.22 10.61 -20.59
C GLU A 174 1.62 11.12 -20.21
N GLN A 175 1.72 12.05 -19.26
CA GLN A 175 3.02 12.54 -18.76
C GLN A 175 3.79 11.49 -17.95
N TYR A 176 3.10 10.45 -17.46
CA TYR A 176 3.64 9.42 -16.56
C TYR A 176 3.83 8.06 -17.28
N ARG A 177 4.50 8.03 -18.43
CA ARG A 177 4.62 6.82 -19.29
C ARG A 177 5.59 5.78 -18.74
#